data_AF-A0A5J5MGC0-F1
#
_entry.id   AF-A0A5J5MGC0-F1
#
_cell.length_a   1.000
_cell.length_b   1.000
_cell.length_c   1.000
_cell.angle_alpha   90.00
_cell.angle_beta   90.00
_cell.angle_gamma   90.00
#
_symmetry.space_group_name_H-M   'P 1'
#
loop_
_entity.id
_entity.type
_entity.pdbx_description
1 polymer ?
#
loop_
_entity_poly.entity_id
_entity_poly.type
_entity_poly.pdbx_seq_one_letter_code
_entity_poly.pdbx_strand_id
1 'polypeptide(L)' 'FQRLASGYPWSQAGEKANFRAFEVFSISLKIGEDFAVVQQEIIMMKDCKHPNIVAYFGSYLRYIVCFPYDEQ' A
#
# COMPACT_ATOMS: atom_id res chain seq x y z
N PHE A 1 -0.18 13.61 6.12
CA PHE A 1 -0.81 14.40 7.19
C PHE A 1 -1.97 15.22 6.63
N GLN A 2 -3.19 14.67 6.61
CA GLN A 2 -4.41 15.45 6.80
C GLN A 2 -5.54 14.50 7.19
N ARG A 3 -6.15 14.81 8.32
CA ARG A 3 -7.21 14.04 8.99
C ARG A 3 -8.53 14.41 8.30
N LEU A 4 -9.10 13.52 7.49
CA LEU A 4 -10.48 13.66 7.01
C LEU A 4 -11.41 12.96 8.01
N ALA A 5 -11.76 13.68 9.08
CA ALA A 5 -12.90 13.32 9.91
C ALA A 5 -14.09 14.18 9.45
N SER A 6 -14.83 13.70 8.45
CA SER A 6 -16.20 14.16 8.17
C SER A 6 -17.14 13.01 8.53
N GLY A 7 -17.88 13.20 9.63
CA GLY A 7 -18.55 12.14 10.38
C GLY A 7 -19.67 11.40 9.67
N TYR A 8 -19.96 10.22 10.21
CA TYR A 8 -21.27 9.59 10.22
C TYR A 8 -21.49 8.96 11.61
N PRO A 9 -22.57 9.31 12.34
CA PRO A 9 -22.89 8.69 13.62
C PRO A 9 -23.80 7.48 13.37
N TRP A 10 -23.21 6.30 13.16
CA TRP A 10 -23.97 5.05 13.18
C TRP A 10 -23.54 4.22 14.38
N SER A 11 -24.45 4.22 15.36
CA SER A 11 -24.80 3.09 16.22
C SER A 11 -23.65 2.37 16.92
N GLN A 12 -23.57 2.55 18.25
CA GLN A 12 -22.79 1.69 19.12
C GLN A 12 -23.25 0.23 18.99
N ALA A 13 -22.58 -0.55 18.14
CA ALA A 13 -22.53 -2.00 18.21
C ALA A 13 -21.06 -2.37 18.04
N GLY A 14 -20.49 -2.94 19.12
CA GLY A 14 -19.05 -3.02 19.32
C GLY A 14 -18.33 -3.83 18.24
N GLU A 15 -17.50 -3.13 17.48
CA GLU A 15 -16.22 -3.67 17.07
C GLU A 15 -15.24 -2.51 17.15
N LYS A 16 -14.36 -2.54 18.16
CA LYS A 16 -13.23 -1.62 18.21
C LYS A 16 -12.39 -1.95 16.99
N ALA A 17 -12.60 -1.23 15.89
CA ALA A 17 -11.71 -1.29 14.75
C ALA A 17 -10.30 -1.02 15.30
N ASN A 18 -9.47 -2.06 15.33
CA ASN A 18 -8.10 -1.94 15.75
C ASN A 18 -7.40 -1.12 14.66
N PHE A 19 -7.36 0.19 14.84
CA PHE A 19 -6.58 1.08 14.01
C PHE A 19 -5.11 0.73 14.21
N ARG A 20 -4.59 -0.14 13.34
CA ARG A 20 -3.16 -0.45 13.28
C ARG A 20 -2.53 0.53 12.32
N ALA A 21 -1.56 1.29 12.83
CA ALA A 21 -0.69 2.07 11.96
C ALA A 21 0.19 1.10 11.15
N PHE A 22 0.30 1.36 9.87
CA PHE A 22 1.19 0.64 8.96
C PHE A 22 2.01 1.65 8.17
N GLU A 23 3.23 1.27 7.85
CA GLU A 23 4.11 2.04 6.98
C GLU A 23 3.99 1.51 5.55
N VAL A 24 3.92 2.41 4.56
CA VAL A 24 3.75 2.05 3.16
C VAL A 24 4.99 2.45 2.39
N PHE A 25 5.60 1.49 1.71
CA PHE A 25 6.65 1.73 0.73
C PHE A 25 6.04 1.84 -0.68
N SER A 26 6.31 2.92 -1.41
CA SER A 26 5.74 3.18 -2.74
C SER A 26 6.84 3.23 -3.81
N ILE A 27 6.67 2.44 -4.87
CA ILE A 27 7.58 2.39 -6.03
C ILE A 27 6.78 2.78 -7.28
N SER A 28 7.30 3.72 -8.06
CA SER A 28 6.74 4.10 -9.36
C SER A 28 7.48 3.36 -10.45
N LEU A 29 6.77 2.54 -11.22
CA LEU A 29 7.32 1.76 -12.35
C LEU A 29 6.78 2.29 -13.67
N LYS A 30 7.63 2.31 -14.70
CA LYS A 30 7.17 2.61 -16.08
C LYS A 30 6.63 1.36 -16.78
N ILE A 31 5.82 1.58 -17.80
CA ILE A 31 5.33 0.49 -18.65
C ILE A 31 6.53 -0.13 -19.37
N GLY A 32 6.74 -1.43 -19.19
CA GLY A 32 7.87 -2.17 -19.77
C GLY A 32 9.10 -2.26 -18.85
N GLU A 33 9.07 -1.70 -17.65
CA GLU A 33 10.12 -1.95 -16.65
C GLU A 33 9.97 -3.32 -15.98
N ASP A 34 11.10 -3.91 -15.59
CA ASP A 34 11.16 -5.25 -15.04
C ASP A 34 10.62 -5.29 -13.60
N PHE A 35 9.59 -6.11 -13.38
CA PHE A 35 8.99 -6.34 -12.07
C PHE A 35 9.71 -7.43 -11.27
N ALA A 36 10.64 -8.17 -11.87
CA ALA A 36 11.33 -9.29 -11.22
C ALA A 36 12.10 -8.87 -9.97
N VAL A 37 12.72 -7.69 -9.98
CA VAL A 37 13.46 -7.15 -8.83
C VAL A 37 12.51 -6.85 -7.66
N VAL A 38 11.42 -6.14 -7.92
CA VAL A 38 10.41 -5.81 -6.89
C VAL A 38 9.74 -7.09 -6.36
N GLN A 39 9.47 -8.05 -7.24
CA GLN A 39 8.93 -9.34 -6.86
C GLN A 39 9.89 -10.09 -5.93
N GLN A 40 11.19 -10.07 -6.22
CA GLN A 40 12.19 -10.72 -5.39
C GLN A 40 12.29 -10.06 -4.00
N GLU A 41 12.24 -8.73 -3.91
CA GLU A 41 12.17 -8.03 -2.63
C GLU A 41 10.92 -8.41 -1.82
N ILE A 42 9.76 -8.48 -2.47
CA ILE A 42 8.50 -8.89 -1.82
C ILE A 42 8.61 -10.34 -1.33
N ILE A 43 9.17 -11.25 -2.12
CA ILE A 43 9.35 -12.65 -1.72
C ILE A 43 10.27 -12.75 -0.50
N MET A 44 11.40 -12.03 -0.51
CA MET A 44 12.31 -12.00 0.64
C MET A 44 11.61 -11.52 1.91
N MET A 45 10.81 -10.45 1.82
CA MET A 45 10.03 -9.93 2.96
C MET A 45 8.91 -10.87 3.40
N LYS A 46 8.30 -11.61 2.46
CA LYS A 46 7.21 -12.54 2.73
C LYS A 46 7.69 -13.81 3.43
N ASP A 47 8.85 -14.32 3.04
CA ASP A 47 9.41 -15.55 3.59
C ASP A 47 10.08 -15.33 4.95
N CYS A 48 10.50 -14.10 5.25
CA CYS A 48 11.09 -13.74 6.54
C CYS A 48 10.03 -13.35 7.60
N LYS A 49 9.77 -14.24 8.56
CA LYS A 49 8.87 -13.98 9.71
C LYS A 49 9.62 -14.02 11.04
N HIS A 50 10.62 -13.16 11.17
CA HIS A 50 11.40 -13.04 12.40
C HIS A 50 10.91 -11.84 13.23
N PRO A 51 10.89 -11.91 14.58
CA PRO A 51 10.50 -10.78 15.45
C PRO A 51 11.36 -9.51 15.33
N ASN A 52 12.48 -9.57 14.62
CA ASN A 52 13.39 -8.44 14.39
C ASN A 52 13.32 -7.90 12.95
N ILE A 53 12.48 -8.51 12.11
CA ILE A 53 12.28 -8.15 10.72
C ILE A 53 10.87 -7.58 10.60
N VAL A 54 10.70 -6.51 9.82
CA VAL A 54 9.42 -5.84 9.64
C VAL A 54 8.39 -6.84 9.09
N ALA A 55 7.24 -6.93 9.75
CA ALA A 55 6.17 -7.83 9.34
C ALA A 55 5.55 -7.36 8.02
N TYR A 56 5.59 -8.23 7.01
CA TYR A 56 4.93 -8.00 5.73
C TYR A 56 3.43 -8.31 5.84
N PHE A 57 2.58 -7.32 5.54
CA PHE A 57 1.12 -7.47 5.55
C PHE A 57 0.52 -7.68 4.14
N GLY A 58 1.18 -7.19 3.10
CA GLY A 58 0.72 -7.28 1.72
C GLY A 58 1.34 -6.20 0.83
N SER A 59 1.29 -6.41 -0.47
CA SER A 59 1.67 -5.44 -1.49
C SER A 59 0.51 -5.23 -2.45
N TYR A 60 0.37 -4.01 -2.96
CA TYR A 60 -0.70 -3.62 -3.88
C TYR A 60 -0.07 -2.96 -5.10
N LEU A 61 -0.58 -3.30 -6.29
CA LEU A 61 -0.22 -2.65 -7.53
C LEU A 61 -1.38 -1.76 -7.98
N ARG A 62 -1.07 -0.50 -8.31
CA ARG A 62 -2.05 0.44 -8.85
C ARG A 62 -1.59 0.94 -10.21
N TYR A 63 -2.38 0.66 -11.24
CA TYR A 63 -2.16 1.19 -12.57
C TYR A 63 -2.65 2.64 -12.63
N ILE A 64 -1.76 3.55 -12.99
CA ILE A 64 -2.09 4.94 -13.29
C ILE A 64 -1.77 5.16 -14.77
N VAL A 65 -2.80 5.42 -15.57
CA VAL A 65 -2.62 5.80 -16.98
C VAL A 65 -2.41 7.31 -17.02
N CYS A 66 -1.18 7.74 -17.29
CA CYS A 66 -0.94 9.13 -17.69
C CYS A 66 -1.32 9.25 -19.16
N PHE A 67 -2.50 9.83 -19.43
CA PHE A 67 -2.78 10.34 -20.76
C PHE A 67 -1.87 11.54 -20.98
N PRO A 68 -1.05 11.58 -22.05
CA PRO A 68 -0.46 12.83 -22.47
C PRO A 68 -1.62 13.79 -22.72
N TYR A 69 -1.61 14.95 -22.07
CA TYR A 69 -2.45 16.05 -22.52
C TYR A 69 -2.04 16.28 -23.98
N ASP A 70 -2.98 16.14 -24.91
CA ASP A 70 -2.77 16.60 -26.29
C ASP A 70 -2.37 18.07 -26.20
N GLU A 71 -1.13 18.36 -26.59
CA GLU A 71 -0.64 19.70 -26.79
C GLU A 71 -1.24 20.17 -28.12
N GLN A 72 -2.41 20.81 -28.01
CA GLN A 72 -3.15 21.40 -29.12
C GLN A 72 -2.78 22.87 -29.31
#